data_AF-A0A9E3AHD0-F1
#
_entry.id   AF-A0A9E3AHD0-F1
#
_cell.length_a   1.000
_cell.length_b   1.000
_cell.length_c   1.000
_cell.angle_alpha   90.00
_cell.angle_beta   90.00
_cell.angle_gamma   90.00
#
_symmetry.space_group_name_H-M   'P 1'
#
loop_
_entity.id
_entity.type
_entity.pdbx_description
1 polymer ?
#
loop_
_entity_poly.entity_id
_entity_poly.type
_entity_poly.pdbx_seq_one_letter_code
_entity_poly.pdbx_strand_id
1 'polypeptide(L)'
;MEALGPNEFKSLLTKKRFSEIAGHAVRIESRTNLLFSFEKMALRDAVRSTDGARMFATGLYDLLHGRGSDEKKFKGWCEAVAGLPRKQTRVLTWPLVTVWGFLAQPERHFFLKPNVTKIAARDYGFEFQYQSKPNWYTYSDLLEFSQTVRRDLHDLRPRDMIDLQSFIWVQGSDEYPD
;
A
#
# COMPACT_ATOMS: atom_id res chain seq x y z
N MET A 1 10.42 13.60 6.38
CA MET A 1 10.82 13.67 4.96
C MET A 1 9.62 13.21 4.18
N GLU A 2 8.88 14.17 3.63
CA GLU A 2 7.53 13.96 3.08
C GLU A 2 7.58 13.21 1.75
N ALA A 3 6.47 12.55 1.41
CA ALA A 3 6.22 12.04 0.08
C ALA A 3 6.36 13.18 -0.96
N LEU A 4 6.77 12.86 -2.18
CA LEU A 4 6.82 13.85 -3.27
C LEU A 4 5.44 14.50 -3.41
N GLY A 5 5.39 15.82 -3.33
CA GLY A 5 4.15 16.56 -3.56
C GLY A 5 3.66 16.38 -5.00
N PRO A 6 2.35 16.53 -5.28
CA PRO A 6 1.76 16.22 -6.59
C PRO A 6 2.42 16.99 -7.75
N ASN A 7 2.75 18.27 -7.54
CA ASN A 7 3.39 19.11 -8.55
C ASN A 7 4.83 18.68 -8.85
N GLU A 8 5.59 18.34 -7.81
CA GLU A 8 6.97 17.86 -7.94
C GLU A 8 7.00 16.50 -8.64
N PHE A 9 6.14 15.57 -8.23
CA PHE A 9 5.99 14.28 -8.87
C PHE A 9 5.66 14.44 -10.37
N LYS A 10 4.66 15.26 -10.71
CA LYS A 10 4.26 15.53 -12.09
C LYS A 10 5.39 16.15 -12.93
N SER A 11 6.16 17.07 -12.34
CA SER A 11 7.34 17.68 -12.98
C SER A 11 8.40 16.63 -13.32
N LEU A 12 8.74 15.76 -12.37
CA LEU A 12 9.72 14.68 -12.57
C LEU A 12 9.24 13.68 -13.64
N LEU A 13 7.94 13.33 -13.65
CA LEU A 13 7.36 12.47 -14.69
C LEU A 13 7.47 13.09 -16.09
N THR A 14 7.12 14.37 -16.22
CA THR A 14 7.19 15.10 -17.50
C THR A 14 8.63 15.15 -18.03
N LYS A 15 9.60 15.33 -17.12
CA LYS A 15 11.04 15.29 -17.41
C LYS A 15 11.60 13.87 -17.58
N LYS A 16 10.76 12.84 -17.53
CA LYS A 16 11.15 11.41 -17.63
C LYS A 16 12.19 10.98 -16.58
N ARG A 17 12.18 11.62 -15.41
CA ARG A 17 13.08 11.33 -14.27
C ARG A 17 12.56 10.15 -13.44
N PHE A 18 12.24 9.04 -14.10
CA PHE A 18 11.55 7.91 -13.47
C PHE A 18 12.37 7.22 -12.37
N SER A 19 13.66 7.02 -12.61
CA SER A 19 14.57 6.40 -11.64
C SER A 19 14.72 7.24 -10.37
N GLU A 20 14.57 8.56 -10.47
CA GLU A 20 14.60 9.47 -9.33
C GLU A 20 13.33 9.28 -8.47
N ILE A 21 12.15 9.29 -9.09
CA ILE A 21 10.88 8.99 -8.41
C ILE A 21 10.94 7.61 -7.72
N ALA A 22 11.35 6.57 -8.44
CA ALA A 22 11.45 5.23 -7.89
C ALA A 22 12.47 5.17 -6.73
N GLY A 23 13.61 5.84 -6.86
CA GLY A 23 14.61 5.95 -5.80
C GLY A 23 14.09 6.67 -4.56
N HIS A 24 13.28 7.71 -4.73
CA HIS A 24 12.59 8.40 -3.63
C HIS A 24 11.61 7.46 -2.91
N ALA A 25 10.77 6.75 -3.67
CA ALA A 25 9.82 5.79 -3.12
C ALA A 25 10.52 4.67 -2.33
N VAL A 26 11.55 4.05 -2.91
CA VAL A 26 12.37 3.01 -2.24
C VAL A 26 13.02 3.56 -0.96
N ARG A 27 13.51 4.81 -0.97
CA ARG A 27 14.13 5.41 0.22
C ARG A 27 13.12 5.68 1.33
N ILE A 28 11.91 6.15 0.98
CA ILE A 28 10.81 6.33 1.94
C ILE A 28 10.47 5.00 2.58
N GLU A 29 10.20 3.99 1.76
CA GLU A 29 9.85 2.64 2.21
C GLU A 29 10.96 2.03 3.08
N SER A 30 12.24 2.20 2.72
CA SER A 30 13.37 1.61 3.46
C SER A 30 13.51 2.11 4.91
N ARG A 31 12.90 3.26 5.23
CA ARG A 31 12.86 3.84 6.58
C ARG A 31 11.67 3.33 7.40
N THR A 32 10.85 2.47 6.81
CA THR A 32 9.71 1.82 7.45
C THR A 32 9.99 0.33 7.66
N ASN A 33 9.29 -0.26 8.62
CA ASN A 33 9.29 -1.69 8.88
C ASN A 33 8.02 -2.38 8.33
N LEU A 34 7.40 -1.79 7.30
CA LEU A 34 6.12 -2.27 6.76
C LEU A 34 6.32 -3.46 5.80
N LEU A 35 7.23 -3.34 4.82
CA LEU A 35 7.52 -4.42 3.89
C LEU A 35 8.59 -5.38 4.43
N PHE A 36 8.42 -6.67 4.10
CA PHE A 36 9.42 -7.68 4.40
C PHE A 36 10.65 -7.56 3.49
N SER A 37 11.78 -8.12 3.92
CA SER A 37 13.05 -8.06 3.18
C SER A 37 12.93 -8.54 1.72
N PHE A 38 12.18 -9.61 1.49
CA PHE A 38 11.97 -10.13 0.13
C PHE A 38 11.14 -9.19 -0.76
N GLU A 39 10.19 -8.44 -0.20
CA GLU A 39 9.38 -7.45 -0.95
C GLU A 39 10.22 -6.22 -1.28
N LYS A 40 11.05 -5.77 -0.32
CA LYS A 40 12.02 -4.69 -0.52
C LYS A 40 13.01 -5.02 -1.64
N MET A 41 13.52 -6.26 -1.65
CA MET A 41 14.40 -6.75 -2.71
C MET A 41 13.68 -6.82 -4.05
N ALA A 42 12.47 -7.40 -4.09
CA ALA A 42 11.66 -7.50 -5.30
C ALA A 42 11.41 -6.13 -5.94
N LEU A 43 11.03 -5.14 -5.11
CA LEU A 43 10.81 -3.76 -5.55
C LEU A 43 12.09 -3.14 -6.12
N ARG A 44 13.21 -3.22 -5.38
CA ARG A 44 14.50 -2.67 -5.80
C ARG A 44 14.96 -3.24 -7.14
N ASP A 45 14.81 -4.54 -7.33
CA ASP A 45 15.18 -5.21 -8.58
C ASP A 45 14.25 -4.81 -9.73
N ALA A 46 12.95 -4.74 -9.47
CA ALA A 46 11.94 -4.35 -10.45
C ALA A 46 12.16 -2.93 -11.00
N VAL A 47 12.53 -1.97 -10.16
CA VAL A 47 12.71 -0.56 -10.56
C VAL A 47 14.14 -0.22 -11.00
N ARG A 48 15.04 -1.20 -11.08
CA ARG A 48 16.44 -0.98 -11.48
C ARG A 48 16.56 -0.62 -12.96
N SER A 49 15.70 -1.17 -13.81
CA SER A 49 15.68 -0.83 -15.23
C SER A 49 14.91 0.46 -15.47
N THR A 50 15.27 1.21 -16.52
CA THR A 50 14.56 2.43 -16.90
C THR A 50 13.08 2.17 -17.16
N ASP A 51 12.75 1.04 -17.78
CA ASP A 51 11.36 0.68 -18.07
C ASP A 51 10.58 0.30 -16.81
N GLY A 52 11.17 -0.50 -15.91
CA GLY A 52 10.57 -0.82 -14.62
C GLY A 52 10.36 0.42 -13.74
N ALA A 53 11.35 1.32 -13.69
CA ALA A 53 11.21 2.61 -13.02
C ALA A 53 10.08 3.45 -13.63
N ARG A 54 9.96 3.48 -14.97
CA ARG A 54 8.90 4.21 -15.67
C ARG A 54 7.51 3.65 -15.34
N MET A 55 7.34 2.34 -15.41
CA MET A 55 6.07 1.66 -15.09
C MET A 55 5.66 1.93 -13.64
N PHE A 56 6.60 1.75 -12.71
CA PHE A 56 6.38 2.01 -11.29
C PHE A 56 6.02 3.47 -11.03
N ALA A 57 6.82 4.42 -11.52
CA ALA A 57 6.62 5.85 -11.28
C ALA A 57 5.30 6.36 -11.86
N THR A 58 4.94 5.91 -13.07
CA THR A 58 3.67 6.29 -13.71
C THR A 58 2.48 5.71 -12.96
N GLY A 59 2.51 4.40 -12.67
CA GLY A 59 1.43 3.74 -11.93
C GLY A 59 1.25 4.31 -10.52
N LEU A 60 2.34 4.65 -9.83
CA LEU A 60 2.29 5.24 -8.49
C LEU A 60 1.67 6.63 -8.53
N TYR A 61 2.00 7.44 -9.54
CA TYR A 61 1.35 8.74 -9.71
C TYR A 61 -0.15 8.59 -10.00
N ASP A 62 -0.53 7.65 -10.86
CA ASP A 62 -1.95 7.43 -11.17
C ASP A 62 -2.73 6.93 -9.95
N LEU A 63 -2.11 6.12 -9.09
CA LEU A 63 -2.67 5.73 -7.80
C LEU A 63 -2.93 6.94 -6.90
N LEU A 64 -1.90 7.77 -6.68
CA LEU A 64 -1.94 8.84 -5.67
C LEU A 64 -2.66 10.10 -6.16
N HIS A 65 -2.51 10.43 -7.43
CA HIS A 65 -2.89 11.72 -8.01
C HIS A 65 -3.71 11.61 -9.30
N GLY A 66 -3.92 10.39 -9.81
CA GLY A 66 -4.74 10.16 -10.99
C GLY A 66 -6.20 10.58 -10.81
N ARG A 67 -6.92 10.67 -11.92
CA ARG A 67 -8.37 10.95 -11.94
C ARG A 67 -9.18 9.66 -11.90
N GLY A 68 -10.43 9.76 -11.45
CA GLY A 68 -11.38 8.64 -11.39
C GLY A 68 -11.57 8.05 -10.00
N SER A 69 -12.37 7.00 -9.92
CA SER A 69 -12.65 6.23 -8.70
C SER A 69 -11.41 5.53 -8.16
N ASP A 70 -11.38 5.24 -6.86
CA ASP A 70 -10.31 4.43 -6.24
C ASP A 70 -10.19 3.04 -6.86
N GLU A 71 -11.31 2.43 -7.26
CA GLU A 71 -11.32 1.16 -7.96
C GLU A 71 -10.42 1.19 -9.21
N LYS A 72 -10.69 2.14 -10.10
CA LYS A 72 -9.92 2.33 -11.33
C LYS A 72 -8.44 2.56 -11.04
N LYS A 73 -8.12 3.41 -10.06
CA LYS A 73 -6.73 3.72 -9.69
C LYS A 73 -6.01 2.50 -9.13
N PHE A 74 -6.65 1.78 -8.21
CA PHE A 74 -6.08 0.60 -7.56
C PHE A 74 -5.92 -0.56 -8.53
N LYS A 75 -6.88 -0.79 -9.43
CA LYS A 75 -6.75 -1.79 -10.52
C LYS A 75 -5.58 -1.45 -11.44
N GLY A 76 -5.50 -0.20 -11.93
CA GLY A 76 -4.39 0.25 -12.77
C GLY A 76 -3.03 0.15 -12.05
N TRP A 77 -3.00 0.41 -10.74
CA TRP A 77 -1.81 0.19 -9.92
C TRP A 77 -1.41 -1.28 -9.83
N CYS A 78 -2.37 -2.17 -9.55
CA CYS A 78 -2.11 -3.62 -9.53
C CYS A 78 -1.59 -4.11 -10.89
N GLU A 79 -2.13 -3.61 -12.01
CA GLU A 79 -1.66 -3.92 -13.36
C GLU A 79 -0.22 -3.43 -13.59
N ALA A 80 0.08 -2.18 -13.20
CA ALA A 80 1.43 -1.62 -13.30
C ALA A 80 2.44 -2.46 -12.52
N VAL A 81 2.14 -2.81 -11.27
CA VAL A 81 2.99 -3.66 -10.41
C VAL A 81 3.09 -5.08 -10.96
N ALA A 82 2.00 -5.63 -11.52
CA ALA A 82 2.00 -6.96 -12.11
C ALA A 82 2.94 -7.06 -13.32
N GLY A 83 3.01 -6.00 -14.13
CA GLY A 83 3.84 -5.89 -15.32
C GLY A 83 5.31 -5.56 -15.06
N LEU A 84 5.69 -5.23 -13.81
CA LEU A 84 7.09 -4.95 -13.49
C LEU A 84 8.00 -6.15 -13.75
N PRO A 85 9.27 -5.91 -14.16
CA PRO A 85 10.23 -6.98 -14.38
C PRO A 85 10.40 -7.88 -13.15
N ARG A 86 10.30 -9.21 -13.34
CA ARG A 86 10.44 -10.21 -12.28
C ARG A 86 11.68 -11.05 -12.53
N LYS A 87 12.72 -10.89 -11.71
CA LYS A 87 13.92 -11.73 -11.81
C LYS A 87 13.85 -13.00 -10.97
N GLN A 88 13.28 -12.93 -9.76
CA GLN A 88 13.28 -14.06 -8.82
C GLN A 88 11.96 -14.18 -8.04
N THR A 89 11.48 -13.07 -7.46
CA THR A 89 10.32 -13.05 -6.57
C THR A 89 9.11 -12.34 -7.19
N ARG A 90 7.91 -12.67 -6.70
CA ARG A 90 6.68 -11.98 -7.09
C ARG A 90 6.68 -10.57 -6.52
N VAL A 91 6.50 -9.58 -7.39
CA VAL A 91 6.39 -8.17 -7.00
C VAL A 91 4.94 -7.84 -6.61
N LEU A 92 3.95 -8.49 -7.22
CA LEU A 92 2.54 -8.26 -6.90
C LEU A 92 2.15 -8.96 -5.59
N THR A 93 2.29 -8.25 -4.48
CA THR A 93 1.87 -8.67 -3.13
C THR A 93 0.97 -7.61 -2.50
N TRP A 94 0.12 -8.04 -1.55
CA TRP A 94 -0.77 -7.13 -0.81
C TRP A 94 -0.03 -6.01 -0.06
N PRO A 95 1.04 -6.29 0.71
CA PRO A 95 1.81 -5.23 1.35
C PRO A 95 2.36 -4.23 0.33
N LEU A 96 2.96 -4.69 -0.77
CA LEU A 96 3.56 -3.79 -1.75
C LEU A 96 2.53 -2.88 -2.43
N VAL A 97 1.34 -3.39 -2.77
CA VAL A 97 0.34 -2.55 -3.47
C VAL A 97 -0.41 -1.60 -2.55
N THR A 98 -0.44 -1.86 -1.24
CA THR A 98 -1.18 -1.05 -0.26
C THR A 98 -0.30 -0.07 0.53
N VAL A 99 1.01 -0.32 0.65
CA VAL A 99 1.93 0.52 1.45
C VAL A 99 1.98 1.97 0.97
N TRP A 100 1.91 2.21 -0.35
CA TRP A 100 2.12 3.55 -0.90
C TRP A 100 0.95 4.49 -0.62
N GLY A 101 -0.27 4.00 -0.81
CA GLY A 101 -1.47 4.75 -0.45
C GLY A 101 -1.50 5.02 1.05
N PHE A 102 -1.20 4.02 1.86
CA PHE A 102 -1.15 4.12 3.31
C PHE A 102 -0.15 5.18 3.80
N LEU A 103 1.07 5.21 3.23
CA LEU A 103 2.09 6.19 3.61
C LEU A 103 1.78 7.61 3.11
N ALA A 104 1.17 7.75 1.94
CA ALA A 104 0.95 9.05 1.30
C ALA A 104 -0.39 9.70 1.67
N GLN A 105 -1.42 8.91 1.97
CA GLN A 105 -2.79 9.36 2.25
C GLN A 105 -3.41 8.51 3.37
N PRO A 106 -2.87 8.56 4.59
CA PRO A 106 -3.28 7.72 5.71
C PRO A 106 -4.71 8.00 6.20
N GLU A 107 -5.38 9.07 5.74
CA GLU A 107 -6.80 9.27 6.02
C GLU A 107 -7.73 8.38 5.18
N ARG A 108 -7.22 7.87 4.05
CA ARG A 108 -8.00 7.17 3.03
C ARG A 108 -7.62 5.71 2.89
N HIS A 109 -6.32 5.42 2.91
CA HIS A 109 -5.79 4.13 2.55
C HIS A 109 -5.32 3.34 3.78
N PHE A 110 -5.56 2.03 3.74
CA PHE A 110 -5.12 1.09 4.76
C PHE A 110 -4.02 0.17 4.24
N PHE A 111 -3.17 -0.35 5.12
CA PHE A 111 -2.08 -1.26 4.78
C PHE A 111 -2.47 -2.71 5.08
N LEU A 112 -2.44 -3.57 4.05
CA LEU A 112 -2.86 -4.96 4.19
C LEU A 112 -1.69 -5.88 4.51
N LYS A 113 -1.64 -6.35 5.75
CA LYS A 113 -0.88 -7.55 6.13
C LYS A 113 -1.84 -8.75 6.25
N PRO A 114 -1.85 -9.69 5.29
CA PRO A 114 -2.92 -10.68 5.16
C PRO A 114 -3.23 -11.49 6.42
N ASN A 115 -2.23 -12.03 7.12
CA ASN A 115 -2.49 -12.91 8.26
C ASN A 115 -3.08 -12.15 9.44
N VAL A 116 -2.43 -11.07 9.86
CA VAL A 116 -2.89 -10.22 10.96
C VAL A 116 -4.27 -9.64 10.70
N THR A 117 -4.52 -9.19 9.46
CA THR A 117 -5.83 -8.61 9.11
C THR A 117 -6.96 -9.64 9.15
N LYS A 118 -6.71 -10.88 8.69
CA LYS A 118 -7.72 -11.95 8.77
C LYS A 118 -8.05 -12.33 10.21
N ILE A 119 -7.04 -12.39 11.08
CA ILE A 119 -7.21 -12.68 12.51
C ILE A 119 -8.02 -11.58 13.15
N ALA A 120 -7.58 -10.33 13.01
CA ALA A 120 -8.28 -9.18 13.57
C ALA A 120 -9.72 -9.05 13.06
N ALA A 121 -9.98 -9.26 11.76
CA ALA A 121 -11.34 -9.23 11.23
C ALA A 121 -12.23 -10.31 11.83
N ARG A 122 -11.72 -11.54 11.97
CA ARG A 122 -12.44 -12.64 12.62
C ARG A 122 -12.77 -12.30 14.08
N ASP A 123 -11.79 -11.79 14.83
CA ASP A 123 -11.94 -11.52 16.26
C ASP A 123 -12.87 -10.30 16.49
N TYR A 124 -12.91 -9.39 15.52
CA TYR A 124 -13.88 -8.28 15.46
C TYR A 124 -15.28 -8.71 15.02
N GLY A 125 -15.46 -9.94 14.52
CA GLY A 125 -16.72 -10.41 13.94
C GLY A 125 -17.05 -9.83 12.56
N PHE A 126 -16.05 -9.31 11.84
CA PHE A 126 -16.20 -8.78 10.47
C PHE A 126 -15.89 -9.87 9.44
N GLU A 127 -16.81 -10.11 8.48
CA GLU A 127 -16.67 -11.14 7.45
C GLU A 127 -15.75 -10.68 6.30
N PHE A 128 -14.44 -10.64 6.55
CA PHE A 128 -13.45 -10.16 5.58
C PHE A 128 -13.25 -11.12 4.40
N GLN A 129 -13.66 -10.69 3.21
CA GLN A 129 -13.63 -11.40 1.94
C GLN A 129 -12.24 -11.39 1.30
N TYR A 130 -11.30 -12.06 1.97
CA TYR A 130 -9.91 -12.12 1.55
C TYR A 130 -9.68 -13.01 0.32
N GLN A 131 -9.02 -12.45 -0.71
CA GLN A 131 -8.41 -13.22 -1.78
C GLN A 131 -6.89 -12.99 -1.81
N SER A 132 -6.12 -14.04 -2.10
CA SER A 132 -4.66 -13.98 -2.05
C SER A 132 -4.02 -13.11 -3.13
N LYS A 133 -4.63 -13.02 -4.32
CA LYS A 133 -4.18 -12.14 -5.40
C LYS A 133 -4.75 -10.73 -5.17
N PRO A 134 -3.90 -9.68 -5.19
CA PRO A 134 -4.37 -8.30 -5.10
C PRO A 134 -5.47 -7.98 -6.11
N ASN A 135 -6.56 -7.41 -5.61
CA ASN A 135 -7.76 -7.06 -6.39
C ASN A 135 -8.54 -5.95 -5.67
N TRP A 136 -9.43 -5.26 -6.40
CA TRP A 136 -10.21 -4.18 -5.80
C TRP A 136 -11.18 -4.65 -4.72
N TYR A 137 -11.90 -5.76 -4.95
CA TYR A 137 -12.95 -6.23 -4.05
C TYR A 137 -12.44 -6.48 -2.62
N THR A 138 -11.33 -7.22 -2.46
CA THR A 138 -10.70 -7.42 -1.15
C THR A 138 -10.14 -6.11 -0.58
N TYR A 139 -9.67 -5.17 -1.42
CA TYR A 139 -9.16 -3.88 -0.93
C TYR A 139 -10.28 -2.96 -0.45
N SER A 140 -11.41 -2.88 -1.16
CA SER A 140 -12.56 -2.10 -0.73
C SER A 140 -13.15 -2.66 0.57
N ASP A 141 -13.22 -3.98 0.70
CA ASP A 141 -13.69 -4.66 1.91
C ASP A 141 -12.76 -4.39 3.11
N LEU A 142 -11.44 -4.33 2.88
CA LEU A 142 -10.49 -3.88 3.90
C LEU A 142 -10.72 -2.43 4.33
N LEU A 143 -11.00 -1.52 3.38
CA LEU A 143 -11.28 -0.12 3.70
C LEU A 143 -12.60 0.02 4.47
N GLU A 144 -13.59 -0.81 4.17
CA GLU A 144 -14.85 -0.86 4.93
C GLU A 144 -14.62 -1.38 6.35
N PHE A 145 -13.82 -2.44 6.50
CA PHE A 145 -13.42 -2.93 7.81
C PHE A 145 -12.70 -1.85 8.63
N SER A 146 -11.73 -1.15 8.03
CA SER A 146 -10.99 -0.10 8.76
C SER A 146 -11.88 1.08 9.16
N GLN A 147 -12.87 1.46 8.34
CA GLN A 147 -13.85 2.49 8.70
C GLN A 147 -14.81 2.03 9.80
N THR A 148 -15.18 0.76 9.81
CA THR A 148 -15.97 0.16 10.90
C THR A 148 -15.22 0.27 12.23
N VAL A 149 -13.95 -0.16 12.25
CA VAL A 149 -13.08 -0.02 13.44
C VAL A 149 -12.92 1.46 13.82
N ARG A 150 -12.73 2.38 12.85
CA ARG A 150 -12.62 3.82 13.12
C ARG A 150 -13.84 4.38 13.85
N ARG A 151 -15.04 3.99 13.40
CA ARG A 151 -16.31 4.45 13.98
C ARG A 151 -16.49 3.95 15.41
N ASP A 152 -16.14 2.69 15.65
CA ASP A 152 -16.35 2.08 16.97
C ASP A 152 -15.29 2.56 17.99
N LEU A 153 -14.10 2.96 17.51
CA LEU A 153 -13.06 3.61 18.32
C LEU A 153 -13.15 5.14 18.34
N HIS A 154 -14.26 5.73 17.90
CA HIS A 154 -14.41 7.18 17.77
C HIS A 154 -14.06 7.94 19.06
N ASP A 155 -14.41 7.40 20.22
CA ASP A 155 -14.16 8.02 21.53
C ASP A 155 -12.66 8.14 21.86
N LEU A 156 -11.82 7.26 21.29
CA LEU A 156 -10.36 7.33 21.40
C LEU A 156 -9.73 8.34 20.44
N ARG A 157 -10.53 8.94 19.55
CA ARG A 157 -10.13 9.95 18.56
C ARG A 157 -8.89 9.54 17.74
N PRO A 158 -8.92 8.38 17.04
CA PRO A 158 -7.82 7.99 16.16
C PRO A 158 -7.61 9.06 15.09
N ARG A 159 -6.35 9.49 14.92
CA ARG A 159 -6.02 10.57 13.98
C ARG A 159 -6.20 10.11 12.56
N ASP A 160 -5.65 8.95 12.22
CA ASP A 160 -5.64 8.39 10.88
C ASP A 160 -5.61 6.85 10.88
N MET A 161 -5.45 6.25 9.70
CA MET A 161 -5.36 4.79 9.54
C MET A 161 -4.09 4.18 10.14
N ILE A 162 -3.05 4.97 10.48
CA ILE A 162 -1.85 4.45 11.15
C ILE A 162 -2.16 4.10 12.61
N ASP A 163 -2.95 4.94 13.28
CA ASP A 163 -3.43 4.65 14.64
C ASP A 163 -4.29 3.37 14.64
N LEU A 164 -5.17 3.21 13.64
CA LEU A 164 -6.00 2.01 13.48
C LEU A 164 -5.20 0.76 13.09
N GLN A 165 -4.18 0.90 12.23
CA GLN A 165 -3.26 -0.18 11.90
C GLN A 165 -2.57 -0.73 13.15
N SER A 166 -2.20 0.17 14.06
CA SER A 166 -1.55 -0.19 15.32
C SER A 166 -2.50 -0.96 16.24
N PHE A 167 -3.77 -0.54 16.32
CA PHE A 167 -4.81 -1.28 17.06
C PHE A 167 -5.06 -2.68 16.48
N ILE A 168 -5.28 -2.77 15.16
CA ILE A 168 -5.50 -4.05 14.46
C ILE A 168 -4.28 -4.98 14.60
N TRP A 169 -3.07 -4.41 14.63
CA TRP A 169 -1.85 -5.18 14.86
C TRP A 169 -1.83 -5.84 16.23
N VAL A 170 -2.23 -5.14 17.29
CA VAL A 170 -2.30 -5.71 18.65
C VAL A 170 -3.32 -6.85 18.70
N GLN A 171 -4.47 -6.70 18.06
CA GLN A 171 -5.52 -7.74 18.04
C GLN A 171 -5.11 -9.00 17.25
N GLY A 172 -4.31 -8.85 16.19
CA GLY A 172 -4.03 -9.94 15.26
C GLY A 172 -2.60 -10.49 15.27
N SER A 173 -1.73 -10.00 16.16
CA SER A 173 -0.33 -10.43 16.24
C SER A 173 -0.11 -11.47 17.33
N ASP A 174 0.59 -12.55 17.00
CA ASP A 174 1.01 -13.60 17.96
C ASP A 174 1.93 -13.07 19.07
N GLU A 175 2.44 -11.83 18.96
CA GLU A 175 3.29 -11.19 19.98
C GLU A 175 2.52 -10.78 21.25
N TYR A 176 1.18 -10.73 21.20
CA TYR A 176 0.32 -10.41 22.34
C TYR A 176 -0.76 -11.50 22.47
N PRO A 177 -0.43 -12.66 23.06
CA PRO A 177 -1.45 -13.65 23.36
C PRO A 177 -2.46 -13.09 24.38
N ASP A 178 -3.73 -13.45 24.22
CA ASP A 178 -4.84 -13.14 25.13
C ASP A 178 -4.53 -13.49 26.60
#